data_AF-A0A4P6M307-F1
#
_entry.id   AF-A0A4P6M307-F1
#
_cell.length_a   1.000
_cell.length_b   1.000
_cell.length_c   1.000
_cell.angle_alpha   90.00
_cell.angle_beta   90.00
_cell.angle_gamma   90.00
#
_symmetry.space_group_name_H-M   'P 1'
#
loop_
_entity.id
_entity.type
_entity.pdbx_description
1 polymer ?
#
loop_
_entity_poly.entity_id
_entity_poly.type
_entity_poly.pdbx_seq_one_letter_code
_entity_poly.pdbx_strand_id
1 'polypeptide(L)'
;MKGEKKYSVLILWPSSASEEGQRKAEHLLEQWKIPVYEKKISMRMTLSEFTEFIYSVYHMEPWADKWKNVKNKASWCYAEGYPVVFYKLEGKKLPQIQVIKQELRDTFKMQKNSVHLVEKCREETWEKINKKAAGQYQGVIKEVFQKYPYVCSSLRLKGHELAEEETVDAGVLWNPLRFDLNAKIIYIEALKKGKDIPDALALYKRHIEVFCGGRVVEAGNQAKDGMGKYVETLHSLYRLFREGQEIPGDPIPVDEDYAALDGSHRTALAWCFGRRLRIYHIAKKRRFTWDYLFFRKRGMAEADLLKMAHKYYEEHPMYCLVFRGKRREASLHRKLSGFCSPVYIKRLKKNRNCYVFLDREFDSREKVTEKIQGIFKRNSIVCLKSRQTMDTAFAELLRENEEAGRLQKNAGKVRRKIVYLYFVLLRAIKQRLGMPV
;
A
#
# COMPACT_ATOMS: atom_id res chain seq x y z
N MET A 1 -25.67 -30.68 -23.36
CA MET A 1 -24.98 -30.06 -22.20
C MET A 1 -24.66 -31.13 -21.18
N LYS A 2 -23.40 -31.57 -21.06
CA LYS A 2 -22.97 -32.45 -19.96
C LYS A 2 -23.02 -31.63 -18.66
N GLY A 3 -23.87 -32.01 -17.71
CA GLY A 3 -24.00 -31.30 -16.44
C GLY A 3 -22.66 -31.26 -15.71
N GLU A 4 -22.25 -30.07 -15.25
CA GLU A 4 -21.04 -29.90 -14.44
C GLU A 4 -21.09 -30.86 -13.23
N LYS A 5 -20.11 -31.76 -13.14
CA LYS A 5 -19.95 -32.60 -11.95
C LYS A 5 -19.60 -31.69 -10.77
N LYS A 6 -20.47 -31.64 -9.76
CA LYS A 6 -20.22 -30.91 -8.52
C LYS A 6 -19.45 -31.83 -7.57
N TYR A 7 -18.33 -31.36 -7.03
CA TYR A 7 -17.54 -32.09 -6.03
C TYR A 7 -17.57 -31.36 -4.69
N SER A 8 -17.24 -32.08 -3.62
CA SER A 8 -16.93 -31.48 -2.32
C SER A 8 -15.53 -31.89 -1.91
N VAL A 9 -14.85 -31.05 -1.13
CA VAL A 9 -13.49 -31.35 -0.65
C VAL A 9 -13.52 -31.41 0.87
N LEU A 10 -13.22 -32.59 1.40
CA LEU A 10 -12.98 -32.79 2.82
C LEU A 10 -11.49 -32.58 3.12
N ILE A 11 -11.18 -31.73 4.09
CA ILE A 11 -9.83 -31.40 4.49
C ILE A 11 -9.64 -31.84 5.93
N LEU A 12 -8.74 -32.80 6.15
CA LEU A 12 -8.29 -33.21 7.47
C LEU A 12 -7.09 -32.33 7.87
N TRP A 13 -7.24 -31.62 8.99
CA TRP A 13 -6.19 -30.74 9.49
C TRP A 13 -5.05 -31.54 10.13
N PRO A 14 -3.81 -31.01 10.16
CA PRO A 14 -2.65 -31.69 10.74
C PRO A 14 -2.89 -32.27 12.13
N SER A 15 -3.61 -31.52 12.98
CA SER A 15 -4.00 -31.95 14.33
C SER A 15 -4.85 -33.23 14.42
N SER A 16 -5.39 -33.69 13.29
CA SER A 16 -6.18 -34.94 13.19
C SER A 16 -5.73 -35.84 12.04
N ALA A 17 -4.64 -35.50 11.35
CA ALA A 17 -4.18 -36.17 10.13
C ALA A 17 -3.13 -37.26 10.39
N SER A 18 -3.05 -37.78 11.61
CA SER A 18 -2.27 -38.98 11.91
C SER A 18 -2.74 -40.16 11.06
N GLU A 19 -1.93 -41.21 10.93
CA GLU A 19 -2.34 -42.42 10.19
C GLU A 19 -3.62 -43.03 10.76
N GLU A 20 -3.80 -43.01 12.08
CA GLU A 20 -5.03 -43.44 12.73
C GLU A 20 -6.21 -42.51 12.38
N GLY A 21 -5.98 -41.20 12.35
CA GLY A 21 -7.01 -40.24 11.98
C GLY A 21 -7.45 -40.35 10.52
N GLN A 22 -6.50 -40.61 9.60
CA GLN A 22 -6.81 -40.91 8.21
C GLN A 22 -7.62 -42.19 8.07
N ARG A 23 -7.24 -43.27 8.77
CA ARG A 23 -8.00 -44.53 8.80
C ARG A 23 -9.42 -44.35 9.30
N LYS A 24 -9.62 -43.56 10.37
CA LYS A 24 -10.95 -43.21 10.88
C LYS A 24 -11.77 -42.43 9.85
N ALA A 25 -11.14 -41.47 9.16
CA ALA A 25 -11.81 -40.70 8.12
C ALA A 25 -12.24 -41.57 6.94
N GLU A 26 -11.36 -42.46 6.49
CA GLU A 26 -11.62 -43.38 5.37
C GLU A 26 -12.70 -44.40 5.72
N HIS A 27 -12.63 -44.99 6.91
CA HIS A 27 -13.65 -45.92 7.39
C HIS A 27 -15.06 -45.29 7.41
N LEU A 28 -15.17 -44.04 7.88
CA LEU A 28 -16.44 -43.32 7.88
C LEU A 28 -16.92 -43.02 6.45
N LEU A 29 -16.03 -42.59 5.55
CA LEU A 29 -16.39 -42.36 4.14
C LEU A 29 -16.89 -43.65 3.46
N GLU A 30 -16.28 -44.79 3.77
CA GLU A 30 -16.68 -46.12 3.28
C GLU A 30 -18.04 -46.55 3.85
N GLN A 31 -18.25 -46.45 5.17
CA GLN A 31 -19.51 -46.78 5.84
C GLN A 31 -20.69 -46.03 5.23
N TRP A 32 -20.51 -44.74 4.96
CA TRP A 32 -21.51 -43.87 4.36
C TRP A 32 -21.64 -44.01 2.83
N LYS A 33 -20.84 -44.92 2.22
CA LYS A 33 -20.79 -45.15 0.77
C LYS A 33 -20.60 -43.84 0.01
N ILE A 34 -19.64 -43.03 0.45
CA ILE A 34 -19.23 -41.79 -0.23
C ILE A 34 -18.02 -42.11 -1.13
N PRO A 35 -18.16 -42.01 -2.46
CA PRO A 35 -17.04 -42.25 -3.37
C PRO A 35 -15.96 -41.18 -3.16
N VAL A 36 -14.75 -41.64 -2.80
CA VAL A 36 -13.53 -40.84 -2.81
C VAL A 36 -12.90 -40.98 -4.20
N TYR A 37 -12.88 -39.89 -4.96
CA TYR A 37 -12.26 -39.86 -6.29
C TYR A 37 -10.76 -39.70 -6.23
N GLU A 38 -10.27 -38.94 -5.24
CA GLU A 38 -8.86 -38.62 -5.13
C GLU A 38 -8.51 -38.31 -3.66
N LYS A 39 -7.43 -38.92 -3.18
CA LYS A 39 -6.79 -38.61 -1.89
C LYS A 39 -5.45 -37.94 -2.17
N LYS A 40 -5.21 -36.78 -1.56
CA LYS A 40 -3.94 -36.07 -1.62
C LYS A 40 -3.42 -35.75 -0.24
N ILE A 41 -2.12 -35.91 -0.06
CA ILE A 41 -1.42 -35.63 1.18
C ILE A 41 -0.42 -34.51 0.87
N SER A 42 -0.56 -33.37 1.53
CA SER A 42 0.42 -32.29 1.40
C SER A 42 1.74 -32.67 2.07
N MET A 43 2.81 -32.00 1.67
CA MET A 43 4.04 -32.00 2.47
C MET A 43 3.77 -31.46 3.89
N ARG A 44 4.61 -31.87 4.84
CA ARG A 44 4.59 -31.37 6.22
C ARG A 44 4.99 -29.90 6.21
N MET A 45 4.14 -29.06 6.81
CA MET A 45 4.31 -27.60 6.82
C MET A 45 4.79 -27.14 8.19
N THR A 46 5.55 -26.05 8.25
CA THR A 46 5.76 -25.30 9.49
C THR A 46 4.46 -24.63 9.95
N LEU A 47 4.32 -24.27 11.23
CA LEU A 47 3.15 -23.54 11.74
C LEU A 47 2.92 -22.23 10.97
N SER A 48 4.01 -21.56 10.56
CA SER A 48 3.94 -20.33 9.76
C SER A 48 3.29 -20.59 8.40
N GLU A 49 3.79 -21.59 7.66
CA GLU A 49 3.23 -21.97 6.36
C GLU A 49 1.79 -22.46 6.48
N PHE A 50 1.47 -23.22 7.53
CA PHE A 50 0.12 -23.68 7.79
C PHE A 50 -0.84 -22.53 8.13
N THR A 51 -0.36 -21.49 8.81
CA THR A 51 -1.15 -20.27 9.08
C THR A 51 -1.55 -19.56 7.78
N GLU A 52 -0.65 -19.52 6.80
CA GLU A 52 -0.97 -18.98 5.47
C GLU A 52 -1.99 -19.82 4.73
N PHE A 53 -1.85 -21.14 4.83
CA PHE A 53 -2.82 -22.05 4.25
C PHE A 53 -4.22 -21.82 4.83
N ILE A 54 -4.33 -21.71 6.16
CA ILE A 54 -5.59 -21.38 6.87
C ILE A 54 -6.16 -20.04 6.40
N TYR A 55 -5.35 -18.99 6.26
CA TYR A 55 -5.84 -17.72 5.69
C TYR A 55 -6.43 -17.94 4.30
N SER A 56 -5.74 -18.65 3.42
CA SER A 56 -6.20 -18.85 2.05
C SER A 56 -7.53 -19.61 1.96
N VAL A 57 -7.77 -20.54 2.89
CA VAL A 57 -9.04 -21.29 2.98
C VAL A 57 -10.17 -20.41 3.51
N TYR A 58 -9.89 -19.51 4.44
CA TYR A 58 -10.91 -18.76 5.18
C TYR A 58 -10.94 -17.25 4.88
N HIS A 59 -10.16 -16.72 3.94
CA HIS A 59 -10.02 -15.26 3.71
C HIS A 59 -11.33 -14.54 3.34
N MET A 60 -12.34 -15.27 2.89
CA MET A 60 -13.68 -14.74 2.60
C MET A 60 -14.60 -14.72 3.83
N GLU A 61 -14.18 -15.33 4.94
CA GLU A 61 -14.95 -15.35 6.18
C GLU A 61 -14.73 -14.04 6.98
N PRO A 62 -15.79 -13.42 7.52
CA PRO A 62 -15.67 -12.15 8.25
C PRO A 62 -14.70 -12.19 9.45
N TRP A 63 -14.51 -13.36 10.07
CA TRP A 63 -13.60 -13.49 11.20
C TRP A 63 -12.11 -13.52 10.79
N ALA A 64 -11.81 -13.86 9.53
CA ALA A 64 -10.45 -14.01 9.02
C ALA A 64 -9.79 -12.68 8.64
N ASP A 65 -10.55 -11.57 8.60
CA ASP A 65 -10.05 -10.20 8.39
C ASP A 65 -9.00 -9.77 9.43
N LYS A 66 -9.05 -10.37 10.63
CA LYS A 66 -8.07 -10.15 11.69
C LYS A 66 -7.05 -11.28 11.70
N TRP A 67 -5.80 -10.97 11.33
CA TRP A 67 -4.70 -11.93 11.32
C TRP A 67 -4.50 -12.68 12.65
N LYS A 68 -4.80 -12.06 13.79
CA LYS A 68 -4.78 -12.72 15.11
C LYS A 68 -5.73 -13.94 15.16
N ASN A 69 -6.92 -13.82 14.55
CA ASN A 69 -7.90 -14.91 14.52
C ASN A 69 -7.44 -16.05 13.62
N VAL A 70 -6.80 -15.73 12.50
CA VAL A 70 -6.19 -16.71 11.59
C VAL A 70 -5.07 -17.47 12.30
N LYS A 71 -4.17 -16.76 12.99
CA LYS A 71 -3.10 -17.38 13.80
C LYS A 71 -3.67 -18.32 14.87
N ASN A 72 -4.70 -17.87 15.60
CA ASN A 72 -5.36 -18.70 16.61
C ASN A 72 -5.96 -19.95 15.97
N LYS A 73 -6.69 -19.80 14.86
CA LYS A 73 -7.28 -20.93 14.15
C LYS A 73 -6.22 -21.91 13.66
N ALA A 74 -5.12 -21.41 13.10
CA ALA A 74 -4.01 -22.21 12.64
C ALA A 74 -3.36 -22.98 13.80
N SER A 75 -3.10 -22.32 14.93
CA SER A 75 -2.54 -22.98 16.11
C SER A 75 -3.40 -24.12 16.63
N TRP A 76 -4.73 -24.02 16.54
CA TRP A 76 -5.64 -25.08 16.97
C TRP A 76 -5.74 -26.24 15.98
N CYS A 77 -5.52 -25.98 14.69
CA CYS A 77 -5.60 -26.99 13.63
C CYS A 77 -4.23 -27.65 13.33
N TYR A 78 -3.14 -27.08 13.83
CA TYR A 78 -1.77 -27.51 13.55
C TYR A 78 -1.29 -28.61 14.50
N ALA A 79 -0.53 -29.56 13.98
CA ALA A 79 0.32 -30.45 14.73
C ALA A 79 1.63 -30.61 13.96
N GLU A 80 2.75 -30.38 14.65
CA GLU A 80 4.07 -30.41 14.03
C GLU A 80 4.37 -31.80 13.45
N GLY A 81 4.90 -31.83 12.23
CA GLY A 81 5.22 -33.08 11.54
C GLY A 81 4.03 -33.82 10.93
N TYR A 82 2.80 -33.30 11.03
CA TYR A 82 1.62 -33.91 10.39
C TYR A 82 1.20 -33.18 9.11
N PRO A 83 0.71 -33.90 8.08
CA PRO A 83 0.33 -33.31 6.80
C PRO A 83 -1.08 -32.72 6.84
N VAL A 84 -1.46 -31.99 5.78
CA VAL A 84 -2.87 -31.74 5.46
C VAL A 84 -3.33 -32.82 4.49
N VAL A 85 -4.50 -33.44 4.73
CA VAL A 85 -5.04 -34.48 3.86
C VAL A 85 -6.33 -34.01 3.21
N PHE A 86 -6.42 -34.20 1.90
CA PHE A 86 -7.54 -33.78 1.07
C PHE A 86 -8.23 -35.00 0.48
N TYR A 87 -9.56 -35.06 0.62
CA TYR A 87 -10.40 -36.06 -0.04
C TYR A 87 -11.36 -35.35 -0.99
N LYS A 88 -11.27 -35.66 -2.29
CA LYS A 88 -12.22 -35.20 -3.31
C LYS A 88 -13.43 -36.14 -3.36
N LEU A 89 -14.61 -35.64 -3.04
CA LEU A 89 -15.86 -36.39 -2.87
C LEU A 89 -16.89 -36.01 -3.96
N GLU A 90 -17.73 -36.95 -4.39
CA GLU A 90 -18.81 -36.68 -5.36
C GLU A 90 -20.02 -35.97 -4.73
N GLY A 91 -20.50 -34.89 -5.36
CA GLY A 91 -21.47 -33.94 -4.80
C GLY A 91 -22.95 -34.31 -4.89
N LYS A 92 -23.33 -35.59 -5.05
CA LYS A 92 -24.76 -35.99 -5.04
C LYS A 92 -25.35 -36.16 -3.63
N LYS A 93 -24.53 -36.05 -2.57
CA LYS A 93 -24.91 -36.41 -1.19
C LYS A 93 -24.52 -35.33 -0.16
N LEU A 94 -24.61 -34.04 -0.49
CA LEU A 94 -24.22 -32.93 0.41
C LEU A 94 -24.78 -33.03 1.84
N PRO A 95 -26.07 -33.38 2.07
CA PRO A 95 -26.58 -33.57 3.43
C PRO A 95 -25.84 -34.67 4.21
N GLN A 96 -25.45 -35.76 3.55
CA GLN A 96 -24.70 -36.86 4.19
C GLN A 96 -23.27 -36.42 4.51
N ILE A 97 -22.65 -35.58 3.67
CA ILE A 97 -21.28 -35.09 3.92
C ILE A 97 -21.23 -34.16 5.15
N GLN A 98 -22.28 -33.39 5.42
CA GLN A 98 -22.36 -32.59 6.65
C GLN A 98 -22.52 -33.45 7.91
N VAL A 99 -23.27 -34.56 7.81
CA VAL A 99 -23.37 -35.54 8.91
C VAL A 99 -22.01 -36.19 9.17
N ILE A 100 -21.32 -36.66 8.14
CA ILE A 100 -19.96 -37.23 8.24
C ILE A 100 -18.97 -36.23 8.86
N LYS A 101 -19.05 -34.96 8.44
CA LYS A 101 -18.22 -33.90 9.02
C LYS A 101 -18.46 -33.77 10.52
N GLN A 102 -19.70 -33.93 10.98
CA GLN A 102 -20.02 -33.87 12.40
C GLN A 102 -19.52 -35.12 13.13
N GLU A 103 -19.76 -36.32 12.59
CA GLU A 103 -19.25 -37.58 13.15
C GLU A 103 -17.72 -37.62 13.26
N LEU A 104 -17.01 -37.08 12.26
CA LEU A 104 -15.56 -36.92 12.33
C LEU A 104 -15.16 -36.00 13.48
N ARG A 105 -15.86 -34.86 13.67
CA ARG A 105 -15.57 -33.94 14.77
C ARG A 105 -15.80 -34.57 16.14
N ASP A 106 -16.85 -35.38 16.25
CA ASP A 106 -17.20 -36.08 17.48
C ASP A 106 -16.19 -37.18 17.77
N THR A 107 -15.76 -37.91 16.74
CA THR A 107 -14.71 -38.94 16.81
C THR A 107 -13.37 -38.35 17.26
N PHE A 108 -12.98 -37.19 16.73
CA PHE A 108 -11.71 -36.54 17.08
C PHE A 108 -11.77 -35.78 18.41
N LYS A 109 -12.97 -35.47 18.94
CA LYS A 109 -13.17 -34.60 20.13
C LYS A 109 -12.52 -33.21 20.03
N MET A 110 -12.24 -32.74 18.81
CA MET A 110 -11.54 -31.48 18.52
C MET A 110 -12.46 -30.41 17.91
N GLN A 111 -13.76 -30.65 17.91
CA GLN A 111 -14.78 -29.74 17.36
C GLN A 111 -14.38 -29.20 15.97
N LYS A 112 -14.48 -27.89 15.71
CA LYS A 112 -14.19 -27.29 14.38
C LYS A 112 -12.72 -27.37 13.96
N ASN A 113 -11.83 -27.94 14.76
CA ASN A 113 -10.38 -27.92 14.52
C ASN A 113 -9.83 -29.21 13.90
N SER A 114 -10.62 -30.29 13.81
CA SER A 114 -10.22 -31.54 13.15
C SER A 114 -10.39 -31.50 11.63
N VAL A 115 -11.56 -31.05 11.16
CA VAL A 115 -11.90 -31.19 9.74
C VAL A 115 -12.61 -29.96 9.18
N HIS A 116 -12.38 -29.67 7.90
CA HIS A 116 -13.09 -28.66 7.12
C HIS A 116 -13.71 -29.26 5.86
N LEU A 117 -14.79 -28.64 5.40
CA LEU A 117 -15.50 -29.07 4.20
C LEU A 117 -15.72 -27.87 3.31
N VAL A 118 -15.26 -27.98 2.06
CA VAL A 118 -15.55 -27.04 0.99
C VAL A 118 -16.66 -27.63 0.13
N GLU A 119 -17.83 -27.01 0.15
CA GLU A 119 -18.99 -27.44 -0.64
C GLU A 119 -18.92 -26.90 -2.07
N LYS A 120 -19.52 -27.65 -3.02
CA LYS A 120 -19.73 -27.21 -4.41
C LYS A 120 -18.42 -26.68 -5.05
N CYS A 121 -17.33 -27.39 -4.82
CA CYS A 121 -16.02 -27.07 -5.35
C CYS A 121 -16.01 -27.29 -6.87
N ARG A 122 -15.66 -26.24 -7.62
CA ARG A 122 -15.41 -26.34 -9.07
C ARG A 122 -14.06 -27.01 -9.33
N GLU A 123 -13.88 -27.64 -10.48
CA GLU A 123 -12.62 -28.31 -10.85
C GLU A 123 -11.42 -27.36 -10.78
N GLU A 124 -11.59 -26.10 -11.23
CA GLU A 124 -10.57 -25.04 -11.10
C GLU A 124 -10.17 -24.72 -9.65
N THR A 125 -11.12 -24.82 -8.70
CA THR A 125 -10.86 -24.62 -7.28
C THR A 125 -10.09 -25.80 -6.70
N TRP A 126 -10.40 -27.03 -7.14
CA TRP A 126 -9.63 -28.23 -6.81
C TRP A 126 -8.20 -28.14 -7.34
N GLU A 127 -8.00 -27.73 -8.59
CA GLU A 127 -6.67 -27.53 -9.17
C GLU A 127 -5.85 -26.47 -8.43
N LYS A 128 -6.48 -25.37 -8.00
CA LYS A 128 -5.82 -24.33 -7.17
C LYS A 128 -5.43 -24.85 -5.79
N ILE A 129 -6.29 -25.64 -5.14
CA ILE A 129 -5.98 -26.30 -3.86
C ILE A 129 -4.84 -27.31 -4.07
N ASN A 130 -4.88 -28.05 -5.17
CA ASN A 130 -3.89 -29.05 -5.53
C ASN A 130 -2.50 -28.44 -5.79
N LYS A 131 -2.40 -27.38 -6.60
CA LYS A 131 -1.14 -26.65 -6.83
C LYS A 131 -0.55 -26.10 -5.53
N LYS A 132 -1.40 -25.63 -4.61
CA LYS A 132 -0.99 -25.16 -3.27
C LYS A 132 -0.53 -26.28 -2.34
N ALA A 133 -1.17 -27.45 -2.38
CA ALA A 133 -0.81 -28.61 -1.57
C ALA A 133 0.43 -29.36 -2.08
N ALA A 134 0.70 -29.33 -3.40
CA ALA A 134 1.77 -30.06 -4.07
C ALA A 134 3.14 -29.37 -4.07
N GLY A 135 3.37 -28.35 -3.22
CA GLY A 135 4.70 -27.73 -3.07
C GLY A 135 5.22 -26.91 -4.26
N GLN A 136 4.50 -26.84 -5.39
CA GLN A 136 4.92 -26.03 -6.55
C GLN A 136 4.94 -24.51 -6.27
N TYR A 137 4.24 -24.04 -5.22
CA TYR A 137 4.35 -22.65 -4.74
C TYR A 137 5.57 -22.42 -3.82
N GLN A 138 6.23 -23.46 -3.31
CA GLN A 138 7.39 -23.27 -2.44
C GLN A 138 8.65 -22.86 -3.22
N GLY A 139 8.78 -23.19 -4.51
CA GLY A 139 9.98 -22.85 -5.31
C GLY A 139 10.15 -21.35 -5.53
N VAL A 140 9.16 -20.72 -6.17
CA VAL A 140 9.18 -19.28 -6.52
C VAL A 140 9.11 -18.37 -5.29
N ILE A 141 8.40 -18.81 -4.24
CA ILE A 141 8.32 -18.07 -2.97
C ILE A 141 9.61 -18.25 -2.14
N LYS A 142 10.24 -19.44 -2.09
CA LYS A 142 11.53 -19.61 -1.38
C LYS A 142 12.63 -18.78 -2.01
N GLU A 143 12.75 -18.76 -3.34
CA GLU A 143 13.81 -18.00 -4.01
C GLU A 143 13.69 -16.50 -3.71
N VAL A 144 12.49 -15.91 -3.74
CA VAL A 144 12.31 -14.49 -3.43
C VAL A 144 12.35 -14.18 -1.93
N PHE A 145 11.90 -15.09 -1.06
CA PHE A 145 12.09 -14.93 0.40
C PHE A 145 13.57 -15.05 0.80
N GLN A 146 14.35 -15.90 0.10
CA GLN A 146 15.80 -16.01 0.30
C GLN A 146 16.55 -14.80 -0.29
N LYS A 147 16.11 -14.28 -1.44
CA LYS A 147 16.76 -13.17 -2.14
C LYS A 147 16.39 -11.79 -1.56
N TYR A 148 15.16 -11.59 -1.05
CA TYR A 148 14.65 -10.30 -0.52
C TYR A 148 13.81 -10.39 0.78
N PRO A 149 14.37 -10.92 1.88
CA PRO A 149 13.64 -11.18 3.13
C PRO A 149 12.99 -9.94 3.77
N TYR A 150 13.57 -8.74 3.58
CA TYR A 150 13.01 -7.48 4.06
C TYR A 150 11.73 -7.07 3.32
N VAL A 151 11.66 -7.33 2.02
CA VAL A 151 10.52 -6.94 1.20
C VAL A 151 9.30 -7.80 1.54
N CYS A 152 9.49 -9.10 1.69
CA CYS A 152 8.41 -10.03 2.07
C CYS A 152 7.84 -9.76 3.48
N SER A 153 8.70 -9.35 4.42
CA SER A 153 8.32 -9.05 5.82
C SER A 153 7.66 -7.68 5.99
N SER A 154 8.20 -6.63 5.37
CA SER A 154 7.66 -5.25 5.45
C SER A 154 6.37 -5.06 4.63
N LEU A 155 6.29 -5.68 3.45
CA LEU A 155 5.18 -5.49 2.51
C LEU A 155 4.02 -6.47 2.66
N ARG A 156 4.10 -7.41 3.63
CA ARG A 156 3.07 -8.42 3.94
C ARG A 156 2.58 -9.17 2.70
N LEU A 157 3.50 -9.58 1.83
CA LEU A 157 3.25 -10.10 0.48
C LEU A 157 2.70 -11.54 0.41
N LYS A 158 1.88 -11.94 1.37
CA LYS A 158 1.49 -13.34 1.52
C LYS A 158 0.39 -13.71 0.52
N GLY A 159 0.71 -14.60 -0.42
CA GLY A 159 -0.24 -15.14 -1.42
C GLY A 159 -0.33 -14.37 -2.74
N HIS A 160 0.60 -13.45 -3.00
CA HIS A 160 0.70 -12.76 -4.30
C HIS A 160 1.62 -13.54 -5.25
N GLU A 161 1.20 -13.68 -6.51
CA GLU A 161 2.04 -14.24 -7.57
C GLU A 161 3.05 -13.17 -8.01
N LEU A 162 4.32 -13.56 -8.16
CA LEU A 162 5.31 -12.76 -8.86
C LEU A 162 4.97 -12.85 -10.35
N ALA A 163 4.57 -11.72 -10.90
CA ALA A 163 4.59 -11.53 -12.32
C ALA A 163 5.99 -11.02 -12.70
N GLU A 164 6.39 -11.40 -13.92
CA GLU A 164 7.71 -11.32 -14.57
C GLU A 164 8.66 -10.20 -14.07
N GLU A 165 9.97 -10.52 -14.01
CA GLU A 165 11.00 -9.50 -13.83
C GLU A 165 11.20 -8.74 -15.14
N GLU A 166 11.30 -7.42 -15.07
CA GLU A 166 11.65 -6.58 -16.22
C GLU A 166 12.58 -5.44 -15.85
N THR A 167 13.19 -4.80 -16.86
CA THR A 167 14.08 -3.64 -16.67
C THR A 167 13.44 -2.40 -17.26
N VAL A 168 13.12 -1.41 -16.42
CA VAL A 168 12.41 -0.19 -16.81
C VAL A 168 13.24 1.07 -16.59
N ASP A 169 12.86 2.14 -17.27
CA ASP A 169 13.34 3.48 -16.93
C ASP A 169 12.77 3.93 -15.59
N ALA A 170 13.56 4.64 -14.78
CA ALA A 170 13.11 5.08 -13.46
C ALA A 170 11.89 6.02 -13.52
N GLY A 171 11.70 6.72 -14.64
CA GLY A 171 10.53 7.58 -14.90
C GLY A 171 9.21 6.80 -14.90
N VAL A 172 9.21 5.52 -15.27
CA VAL A 172 8.00 4.67 -15.23
C VAL A 172 7.46 4.51 -13.81
N LEU A 173 8.36 4.46 -12.82
CA LEU A 173 8.00 4.33 -11.40
C LEU A 173 7.74 5.69 -10.73
N TRP A 174 8.08 6.80 -11.42
CA TRP A 174 7.87 8.15 -10.93
C TRP A 174 6.52 8.70 -11.41
N ASN A 175 5.46 8.19 -10.80
CA ASN A 175 4.09 8.56 -11.12
C ASN A 175 3.39 9.30 -9.95
N PRO A 176 2.18 9.85 -10.13
CA PRO A 176 1.51 10.66 -9.12
C PRO A 176 1.11 9.89 -7.84
N LEU A 177 1.05 8.56 -7.89
CA LEU A 177 0.81 7.71 -6.72
C LEU A 177 2.03 7.64 -5.79
N ARG A 178 3.20 8.02 -6.32
CA ARG A 178 4.49 8.07 -5.65
C ARG A 178 4.97 9.52 -5.47
N PHE A 179 4.07 10.39 -5.02
CA PHE A 179 4.36 11.80 -4.79
C PHE A 179 5.54 12.03 -3.84
N ASP A 180 5.83 11.05 -2.97
CA ASP A 180 6.98 11.01 -2.06
C ASP A 180 8.35 11.10 -2.78
N LEU A 181 8.43 10.65 -4.04
CA LEU A 181 9.67 10.69 -4.82
C LEU A 181 10.14 12.11 -5.08
N ASN A 182 9.21 13.06 -5.26
CA ASN A 182 9.52 14.45 -5.56
C ASN A 182 10.47 15.08 -4.54
N ALA A 183 10.22 14.88 -3.24
CA ALA A 183 11.07 15.41 -2.17
C ALA A 183 12.48 14.78 -2.16
N LYS A 184 12.58 13.49 -2.55
CA LYS A 184 13.85 12.76 -2.63
C LYS A 184 14.68 13.23 -3.82
N ILE A 185 14.04 13.37 -4.98
CA ILE A 185 14.67 13.86 -6.21
C ILE A 185 15.21 15.28 -6.01
N ILE A 186 14.42 16.19 -5.42
CA ILE A 186 14.87 17.56 -5.07
C ILE A 186 16.16 17.50 -4.24
N TYR A 187 16.19 16.63 -3.22
CA TYR A 187 17.36 16.51 -2.36
C TYR A 187 18.58 15.91 -3.08
N ILE A 188 18.39 14.86 -3.85
CA ILE A 188 19.47 14.21 -4.62
C ILE A 188 20.05 15.18 -5.64
N GLU A 189 19.23 15.97 -6.33
CA GLU A 189 19.71 16.98 -7.27
C GLU A 189 20.50 18.10 -6.60
N ALA A 190 20.06 18.55 -5.42
CA ALA A 190 20.81 19.51 -4.61
C ALA A 190 22.21 18.96 -4.25
N LEU A 191 22.28 17.66 -3.88
CA LEU A 191 23.56 16.97 -3.65
C LEU A 191 24.42 16.90 -4.91
N LYS A 192 23.85 16.56 -6.07
CA LYS A 192 24.57 16.50 -7.36
C LYS A 192 25.11 17.87 -7.78
N LYS A 193 24.32 18.92 -7.59
CA LYS A 193 24.65 20.29 -8.01
C LYS A 193 25.55 21.01 -7.00
N GLY A 194 25.65 20.52 -5.76
CA GLY A 194 26.36 21.21 -4.68
C GLY A 194 25.68 22.52 -4.25
N LYS A 195 24.37 22.67 -4.49
CA LYS A 195 23.60 23.91 -4.26
C LYS A 195 22.28 23.62 -3.55
N ASP A 196 21.80 24.58 -2.76
CA ASP A 196 20.50 24.54 -2.05
C ASP A 196 20.31 23.34 -1.11
N ILE A 197 21.41 22.69 -0.71
CA ILE A 197 21.42 21.46 0.09
C ILE A 197 20.65 21.63 1.42
N PRO A 198 20.83 22.71 2.21
CA PRO A 198 20.12 22.84 3.49
C PRO A 198 18.60 22.85 3.34
N ASP A 199 18.08 23.60 2.37
CA ASP A 199 16.64 23.72 2.13
C ASP A 199 16.05 22.43 1.57
N ALA A 200 16.75 21.78 0.65
CA ALA A 200 16.36 20.51 0.08
C ALA A 200 16.38 19.38 1.13
N LEU A 201 17.39 19.35 1.99
CA LEU A 201 17.45 18.43 3.14
C LEU A 201 16.29 18.69 4.10
N ALA A 202 15.96 19.95 4.37
CA ALA A 202 14.86 20.27 5.27
C ALA A 202 13.50 19.80 4.70
N LEU A 203 13.26 19.98 3.39
CA LEU A 203 12.09 19.42 2.70
C LEU A 203 12.06 17.89 2.79
N TYR A 204 13.20 17.24 2.52
CA TYR A 204 13.33 15.79 2.63
C TYR A 204 12.99 15.30 4.05
N LYS A 205 13.55 15.92 5.10
CA LYS A 205 13.27 15.52 6.49
C LYS A 205 11.79 15.66 6.84
N ARG A 206 11.17 16.81 6.50
CA ARG A 206 9.73 17.02 6.73
C ARG A 206 8.86 16.00 6.00
N HIS A 207 9.21 15.63 4.76
CA HIS A 207 8.45 14.61 4.03
C HIS A 207 8.53 13.24 4.72
N ILE A 208 9.71 12.84 5.22
CA ILE A 208 9.88 11.57 5.95
C ILE A 208 9.09 11.59 7.27
N GLU A 209 9.15 12.69 8.03
CA GLU A 209 8.39 12.85 9.28
C GLU A 209 6.89 12.66 9.05
N VAL A 210 6.35 13.32 8.02
CA VAL A 210 4.94 13.19 7.64
C VAL A 210 4.64 11.76 7.15
N PHE A 211 5.52 11.18 6.34
CA PHE A 211 5.35 9.84 5.78
C PHE A 211 5.26 8.77 6.89
N CYS A 212 6.13 8.86 7.89
CA CYS A 212 6.16 7.97 9.05
C CYS A 212 5.09 8.30 10.12
N GLY A 213 4.25 9.31 9.88
CA GLY A 213 3.18 9.70 10.81
C GLY A 213 3.70 10.24 12.14
N GLY A 214 4.85 10.93 12.13
CA GLY A 214 5.51 11.49 13.31
C GLY A 214 6.15 10.45 14.24
N ARG A 215 6.01 9.15 13.94
CA ARG A 215 6.68 8.06 14.64
C ARG A 215 7.88 7.63 13.81
N VAL A 216 9.03 8.24 14.05
CA VAL A 216 10.30 7.72 13.53
C VAL A 216 10.73 6.56 14.44
N VAL A 217 9.92 5.50 14.50
CA VAL A 217 10.14 4.32 15.35
C VAL A 217 9.72 3.08 14.59
N GLU A 218 10.68 2.22 14.28
CA GLU A 218 10.43 0.87 13.77
C GLU A 218 10.21 -0.09 14.94
N ALA A 219 9.25 -1.02 14.83
CA ALA A 219 9.01 -2.00 15.87
C ALA A 219 10.17 -3.00 15.94
N GLY A 220 10.98 -2.94 17.00
CA GLY A 220 11.85 -4.05 17.41
C GLY A 220 13.35 -3.79 17.52
N ASN A 221 13.85 -2.54 17.49
CA ASN A 221 15.27 -2.31 17.77
C ASN A 221 15.53 -0.94 18.42
N GLN A 222 15.78 -0.92 19.74
CA GLN A 222 16.04 0.30 20.52
C GLN A 222 17.39 0.97 20.19
N ALA A 223 18.21 0.40 19.30
CA ALA A 223 19.47 0.98 18.81
C ALA A 223 19.35 1.66 17.42
N LYS A 224 18.13 1.86 16.89
CA LYS A 224 17.91 2.52 15.59
C LYS A 224 16.94 3.71 15.62
N ASP A 225 17.30 4.78 16.33
CA ASP A 225 16.49 6.00 16.39
C ASP A 225 16.90 7.07 15.36
N GLY A 226 15.90 7.70 14.75
CA GLY A 226 16.00 9.07 14.26
C GLY A 226 16.17 9.28 12.75
N MET A 227 15.78 10.49 12.32
CA MET A 227 15.90 11.03 10.96
C MET A 227 17.29 10.84 10.34
N GLY A 228 18.35 10.78 11.16
CA GLY A 228 19.73 10.54 10.73
C GLY A 228 19.88 9.29 9.87
N LYS A 229 19.24 8.17 10.23
CA LYS A 229 19.37 6.91 9.49
C LYS A 229 18.76 6.96 8.09
N TYR A 230 17.67 7.71 7.91
CA TYR A 230 17.08 7.93 6.59
C TYR A 230 18.05 8.70 5.68
N VAL A 231 18.68 9.75 6.22
CA VAL A 231 19.69 10.56 5.50
C VAL A 231 20.93 9.73 5.20
N GLU A 232 21.48 9.01 6.18
CA GLU A 232 22.64 8.12 6.02
C GLU A 232 22.39 7.02 4.98
N THR A 233 21.19 6.42 4.99
CA THR A 233 20.80 5.42 3.99
C THR A 233 20.77 6.04 2.59
N LEU A 234 20.17 7.22 2.44
CA LEU A 234 20.14 7.93 1.16
C LEU A 234 21.55 8.29 0.69
N HIS A 235 22.41 8.79 1.57
CA HIS A 235 23.81 9.15 1.24
C HIS A 235 24.66 7.93 0.89
N SER A 236 24.43 6.80 1.56
CA SER A 236 25.12 5.56 1.24
C SER A 236 24.72 5.07 -0.14
N LEU A 237 23.42 5.03 -0.45
CA LEU A 237 22.95 4.70 -1.80
C LEU A 237 23.46 5.71 -2.83
N TYR A 238 23.47 7.01 -2.51
CA TYR A 238 23.98 8.06 -3.41
C TYR A 238 25.44 7.81 -3.83
N ARG A 239 26.30 7.38 -2.89
CA ARG A 239 27.69 7.02 -3.19
C ARG A 239 27.76 5.83 -4.17
N LEU A 240 26.99 4.77 -3.93
CA LEU A 240 26.93 3.61 -4.82
C LEU A 240 26.47 3.99 -6.24
N PHE A 241 25.44 4.84 -6.35
CA PHE A 241 24.95 5.34 -7.63
C PHE A 241 25.96 6.27 -8.33
N ARG A 242 26.74 7.04 -7.59
CA ARG A 242 27.80 7.87 -8.14
C ARG A 242 28.98 7.04 -8.65
N GLU A 243 29.30 5.95 -7.96
CA GLU A 243 30.51 5.13 -8.19
C GLU A 243 30.30 3.96 -9.16
N GLY A 244 29.12 3.84 -9.79
CA GLY A 244 28.90 2.72 -10.73
C GLY A 244 28.56 1.38 -10.07
N GLN A 245 28.42 1.34 -8.74
CA GLN A 245 28.37 0.07 -7.99
C GLN A 245 26.98 -0.59 -8.00
N GLU A 246 26.98 -1.88 -7.61
CA GLU A 246 25.76 -2.68 -7.43
C GLU A 246 24.87 -2.08 -6.33
N ILE A 247 23.56 -2.09 -6.57
CA ILE A 247 22.58 -1.42 -5.71
C ILE A 247 21.88 -2.46 -4.83
N PRO A 248 22.01 -2.40 -3.49
CA PRO A 248 21.36 -3.34 -2.59
C PRO A 248 19.82 -3.35 -2.69
N GLY A 249 19.23 -4.54 -2.71
CA GLY A 249 17.78 -4.76 -2.68
C GLY A 249 17.06 -4.47 -4.01
N ASP A 250 17.78 -4.63 -5.13
CA ASP A 250 17.26 -4.72 -6.49
C ASP A 250 16.89 -6.19 -6.80
N PRO A 251 15.74 -6.53 -7.46
CA PRO A 251 14.77 -5.65 -8.10
C PRO A 251 13.76 -4.99 -7.16
N ILE A 252 13.13 -3.91 -7.64
CA ILE A 252 12.10 -3.16 -6.92
C ILE A 252 10.71 -3.81 -7.10
N PRO A 253 9.98 -4.09 -6.01
CA PRO A 253 8.59 -4.57 -6.11
C PRO A 253 7.66 -3.47 -6.62
N VAL A 254 6.82 -3.79 -7.60
CA VAL A 254 5.76 -2.90 -8.10
C VAL A 254 4.40 -3.60 -8.07
N ASP A 255 3.31 -2.82 -8.06
CA ASP A 255 1.98 -3.38 -8.35
C ASP A 255 1.71 -3.45 -9.87
N GLU A 256 0.48 -3.81 -10.23
CA GLU A 256 0.05 -3.94 -11.63
C GLU A 256 0.04 -2.59 -12.39
N ASP A 257 0.01 -1.46 -11.67
CA ASP A 257 0.00 -0.10 -12.22
C ASP A 257 1.39 0.57 -12.11
N TYR A 258 2.47 -0.22 -11.98
CA TYR A 258 3.84 0.27 -11.83
C TYR A 258 4.09 1.14 -10.58
N ALA A 259 3.18 1.15 -9.60
CA ALA A 259 3.43 1.86 -8.36
C ALA A 259 4.42 1.05 -7.52
N ALA A 260 5.64 1.58 -7.38
CA ALA A 260 6.67 0.93 -6.58
C ALA A 260 6.23 0.82 -5.11
N LEU A 261 6.28 -0.41 -4.58
CA LEU A 261 5.83 -0.76 -3.23
C LEU A 261 6.94 -0.55 -2.19
N ASP A 262 8.18 -0.56 -2.63
CA ASP A 262 9.38 -0.21 -1.85
C ASP A 262 10.39 0.49 -2.78
N GLY A 263 11.61 0.79 -2.31
CA GLY A 263 12.70 1.24 -3.16
C GLY A 263 12.64 2.72 -3.53
N SER A 264 11.87 3.53 -2.81
CA SER A 264 11.71 4.97 -3.07
C SER A 264 13.04 5.75 -3.25
N HIS A 265 14.06 5.50 -2.43
CA HIS A 265 15.38 6.10 -2.60
C HIS A 265 16.09 5.58 -3.86
N ARG A 266 16.00 4.28 -4.15
CA ARG A 266 16.56 3.66 -5.36
C ARG A 266 15.93 4.23 -6.62
N THR A 267 14.61 4.37 -6.65
CA THR A 267 13.88 4.97 -7.77
C THR A 267 14.32 6.42 -8.00
N ALA A 268 14.35 7.25 -6.96
CA ALA A 268 14.75 8.65 -7.08
C ALA A 268 16.22 8.80 -7.51
N LEU A 269 17.13 7.97 -6.99
CA LEU A 269 18.53 7.98 -7.39
C LEU A 269 18.71 7.51 -8.82
N ALA A 270 18.04 6.43 -9.22
CA ALA A 270 18.11 5.92 -10.59
C ALA A 270 17.65 6.95 -11.61
N TRP A 271 16.56 7.68 -11.30
CA TRP A 271 16.15 8.83 -12.09
C TRP A 271 17.26 9.88 -12.21
N CYS A 272 17.78 10.36 -11.07
CA CYS A 272 18.80 11.41 -11.07
C CYS A 272 20.12 11.00 -11.74
N PHE A 273 20.45 9.72 -11.79
CA PHE A 273 21.68 9.19 -12.41
C PHE A 273 21.46 8.58 -13.80
N GLY A 274 20.23 8.63 -14.35
CA GLY A 274 19.93 8.06 -15.67
C GLY A 274 20.12 6.54 -15.73
N ARG A 275 19.87 5.84 -14.61
CA ARG A 275 19.99 4.37 -14.55
C ARG A 275 18.61 3.72 -14.71
N ARG A 276 18.59 2.61 -15.44
CA ARG A 276 17.44 1.70 -15.48
C ARG A 276 17.38 0.84 -14.21
N LEU A 277 16.18 0.42 -13.86
CA LEU A 277 15.88 -0.36 -12.66
C LEU A 277 15.34 -1.72 -13.05
N ARG A 278 15.75 -2.77 -12.37
CA ARG A 278 15.02 -4.04 -12.43
C ARG A 278 13.83 -3.96 -11.50
N ILE A 279 12.69 -4.44 -11.96
CA ILE A 279 11.45 -4.49 -11.21
C ILE A 279 10.86 -5.88 -11.28
N TYR A 280 9.95 -6.18 -10.35
CA TYR A 280 9.12 -7.36 -10.41
C TYR A 280 7.68 -7.01 -10.02
N HIS A 281 6.73 -7.58 -10.74
CA HIS A 281 5.33 -7.30 -10.55
C HIS A 281 4.73 -8.17 -9.46
N ILE A 282 3.88 -7.58 -8.63
CA ILE A 282 3.16 -8.28 -7.57
C ILE A 282 1.67 -8.29 -7.92
N ALA A 283 1.20 -9.43 -8.42
CA ALA A 283 -0.18 -9.59 -8.86
C ALA A 283 -1.17 -9.42 -7.71
N LYS A 284 -2.30 -8.75 -7.97
CA LYS A 284 -3.47 -8.61 -7.07
C LYS A 284 -3.19 -7.88 -5.76
N LYS A 285 -2.10 -7.10 -5.66
CA LYS A 285 -1.84 -6.31 -4.45
C LYS A 285 -2.66 -5.02 -4.43
N ARG A 286 -3.16 -4.68 -3.24
CA ARG A 286 -3.87 -3.44 -2.98
C ARG A 286 -2.97 -2.23 -3.29
N ARG A 287 -3.45 -1.30 -4.13
CA ARG A 287 -2.80 -0.02 -4.44
C ARG A 287 -2.34 0.71 -3.17
N PHE A 288 -1.04 0.94 -3.03
CA PHE A 288 -0.53 1.91 -2.07
C PHE A 288 -0.53 3.29 -2.74
N THR A 289 -1.24 4.23 -2.12
CA THR A 289 -1.34 5.59 -2.63
C THR A 289 -0.65 6.53 -1.65
N TRP A 290 0.53 7.01 -2.05
CA TRP A 290 1.27 8.07 -1.37
C TRP A 290 1.21 9.33 -2.22
N ASP A 291 -0.01 9.71 -2.62
CA ASP A 291 -0.31 10.90 -3.41
C ASP A 291 -0.21 12.19 -2.57
N TYR A 292 -0.41 13.35 -3.20
CA TYR A 292 -0.38 14.63 -2.46
C TYR A 292 -1.45 14.70 -1.35
N LEU A 293 -2.59 14.00 -1.47
CA LEU A 293 -3.63 13.97 -0.44
C LEU A 293 -3.18 13.19 0.80
N PHE A 294 -2.42 12.11 0.63
CA PHE A 294 -1.80 11.37 1.73
C PHE A 294 -0.96 12.29 2.60
N PHE A 295 -0.11 13.11 1.98
CA PHE A 295 0.77 14.06 2.68
C PHE A 295 0.00 15.24 3.26
N ARG A 296 -0.94 15.83 2.51
CA ARG A 296 -1.79 16.93 2.98
C ARG A 296 -2.60 16.53 4.23
N LYS A 297 -3.21 15.35 4.22
CA LYS A 297 -4.00 14.82 5.36
C LYS A 297 -3.14 14.59 6.60
N ARG A 298 -1.84 14.35 6.43
CA ARG A 298 -0.88 14.14 7.52
C ARG A 298 -0.15 15.43 7.94
N GLY A 299 -0.60 16.59 7.46
CA GLY A 299 -0.11 17.87 7.94
C GLY A 299 1.12 18.41 7.21
N MET A 300 1.47 17.87 6.04
CA MET A 300 2.52 18.48 5.22
C MET A 300 2.14 19.91 4.84
N ALA A 301 3.09 20.84 4.98
CA ALA A 301 2.86 22.24 4.68
C ALA A 301 2.53 22.43 3.18
N GLU A 302 1.57 23.31 2.89
CA GLU A 302 1.13 23.52 1.51
C GLU A 302 2.24 24.04 0.59
N ALA A 303 3.17 24.83 1.14
CA ALA A 303 4.34 25.28 0.39
C ALA A 303 5.25 24.11 -0.03
N ASP A 304 5.41 23.10 0.83
CA ASP A 304 6.21 21.91 0.51
C ASP A 304 5.52 21.02 -0.53
N LEU A 305 4.19 20.84 -0.40
CA LEU A 305 3.40 20.12 -1.41
C LEU A 305 3.49 20.79 -2.77
N LEU A 306 3.43 22.13 -2.79
CA LEU A 306 3.53 22.89 -4.03
C LEU A 306 4.92 22.77 -4.66
N LYS A 307 5.99 22.82 -3.85
CA LYS A 307 7.37 22.57 -4.31
C LYS A 307 7.51 21.17 -4.92
N MET A 308 6.95 20.15 -4.27
CA MET A 308 6.96 18.78 -4.78
C MET A 308 6.18 18.62 -6.07
N ALA A 309 5.00 19.24 -6.18
CA ALA A 309 4.20 19.24 -7.41
C ALA A 309 4.91 19.98 -8.55
N HIS A 310 5.60 21.08 -8.25
CA HIS A 310 6.42 21.79 -9.22
C HIS A 310 7.59 20.94 -9.72
N LYS A 311 8.24 20.17 -8.84
CA LYS A 311 9.29 19.26 -9.30
C LYS A 311 8.78 18.21 -10.28
N TYR A 312 7.61 17.63 -10.01
CA TYR A 312 6.99 16.68 -10.93
C TYR A 312 6.78 17.31 -12.31
N TYR A 313 6.27 18.53 -12.33
CA TYR A 313 6.02 19.31 -13.54
C TYR A 313 7.28 19.63 -14.36
N GLU A 314 8.39 19.92 -13.70
CA GLU A 314 9.65 20.27 -14.41
C GLU A 314 10.13 19.12 -15.31
N GLU A 315 9.86 17.88 -14.89
CA GLU A 315 10.32 16.66 -15.56
C GLU A 315 9.21 15.96 -16.36
N HIS A 316 7.93 16.22 -16.05
CA HIS A 316 6.77 15.63 -16.73
C HIS A 316 5.87 16.70 -17.34
N PRO A 317 5.53 16.60 -18.64
CA PRO A 317 4.54 17.49 -19.23
C PRO A 317 3.16 17.28 -18.57
N MET A 318 2.68 18.27 -17.82
CA MET A 318 1.39 18.22 -17.15
C MET A 318 0.32 19.08 -17.85
N TYR A 319 -0.94 18.78 -17.56
CA TYR A 319 -2.05 19.69 -17.84
C TYR A 319 -2.46 20.43 -16.57
N CYS A 320 -2.70 21.75 -16.66
CA CYS A 320 -3.41 22.48 -15.62
C CYS A 320 -4.81 22.84 -16.09
N LEU A 321 -5.77 22.56 -15.24
CA LEU A 321 -7.14 23.00 -15.41
C LEU A 321 -7.45 23.99 -14.30
N VAL A 322 -7.93 25.16 -14.70
CA VAL A 322 -8.47 26.14 -13.78
C VAL A 322 -9.97 26.14 -13.94
N PHE A 323 -10.69 25.94 -12.84
CA PHE A 323 -12.13 26.15 -12.86
C PHE A 323 -12.67 26.88 -11.65
N ARG A 324 -13.78 27.59 -11.86
CA ARG A 324 -14.53 28.29 -10.82
C ARG A 324 -15.62 27.37 -10.30
N GLY A 325 -15.54 26.99 -9.01
CA GLY A 325 -16.54 26.06 -8.46
C GLY A 325 -16.54 25.94 -6.95
N LYS A 326 -17.65 25.42 -6.41
CA LYS A 326 -17.83 25.16 -4.97
C LYS A 326 -17.45 23.74 -4.54
N ARG A 327 -17.05 22.85 -5.47
CA ARG A 327 -16.73 21.44 -5.14
C ARG A 327 -15.52 21.36 -4.20
N ARG A 328 -15.52 20.37 -3.30
CA ARG A 328 -14.40 20.08 -2.40
C ARG A 328 -13.28 19.35 -3.16
N GLU A 329 -12.02 19.67 -2.86
CA GLU A 329 -10.83 19.08 -3.51
C GLU A 329 -10.82 17.55 -3.47
N ALA A 330 -11.10 16.93 -2.33
CA ALA A 330 -11.13 15.47 -2.20
C ALA A 330 -12.23 14.81 -3.06
N SER A 331 -13.39 15.47 -3.21
CA SER A 331 -14.45 15.00 -4.11
C SER A 331 -14.00 15.12 -5.56
N LEU A 332 -13.24 16.16 -5.87
CA LEU A 332 -12.73 16.35 -7.21
C LEU A 332 -11.66 15.32 -7.54
N HIS A 333 -10.65 15.17 -6.69
CA HIS A 333 -9.61 14.16 -6.84
C HIS A 333 -10.24 12.79 -7.10
N ARG A 334 -11.20 12.34 -6.28
CA ARG A 334 -11.87 11.04 -6.49
C ARG A 334 -12.54 10.90 -7.87
N LYS A 335 -13.20 11.97 -8.34
CA LYS A 335 -13.83 11.96 -9.67
C LYS A 335 -12.78 11.92 -10.78
N LEU A 336 -11.67 12.63 -10.58
CA LEU A 336 -10.56 12.67 -11.51
C LEU A 336 -9.80 11.34 -11.54
N SER A 337 -9.52 10.73 -10.39
CA SER A 337 -8.86 9.43 -10.24
C SER A 337 -9.56 8.27 -10.96
N GLY A 338 -10.83 8.42 -11.33
CA GLY A 338 -11.53 7.46 -12.18
C GLY A 338 -11.17 7.55 -13.66
N PHE A 339 -10.38 8.55 -14.07
CA PHE A 339 -10.01 8.77 -15.46
C PHE A 339 -8.60 9.33 -15.69
N CYS A 340 -8.01 10.12 -14.79
CA CYS A 340 -6.60 10.54 -14.74
C CYS A 340 -5.96 10.21 -13.39
N SER A 341 -4.64 10.36 -13.35
CA SER A 341 -3.85 10.55 -12.13
C SER A 341 -3.66 12.04 -11.81
N PRO A 342 -4.37 12.63 -10.82
CA PRO A 342 -4.16 14.03 -10.44
C PRO A 342 -2.88 14.15 -9.63
N VAL A 343 -1.94 14.97 -10.11
CA VAL A 343 -0.67 15.26 -9.42
C VAL A 343 -0.90 16.14 -8.21
N TYR A 344 -1.69 17.20 -8.38
CA TYR A 344 -1.95 18.17 -7.32
C TYR A 344 -3.24 18.94 -7.56
N ILE A 345 -4.00 19.21 -6.51
CA ILE A 345 -5.20 20.05 -6.60
C ILE A 345 -5.16 21.08 -5.49
N LYS A 346 -5.36 22.34 -5.86
CA LYS A 346 -5.46 23.44 -4.92
C LYS A 346 -6.57 24.41 -5.29
N ARG A 347 -7.48 24.62 -4.36
CA ARG A 347 -8.46 25.69 -4.38
C ARG A 347 -7.92 26.93 -3.68
N LEU A 348 -7.88 28.04 -4.41
CA LEU A 348 -7.60 29.35 -3.85
C LEU A 348 -8.79 29.84 -3.03
N LYS A 349 -8.51 30.47 -1.89
CA LYS A 349 -9.53 31.03 -1.00
C LYS A 349 -10.13 32.31 -1.58
N LYS A 350 -9.29 33.16 -2.18
CA LYS A 350 -9.62 34.53 -2.57
C LYS A 350 -10.56 34.62 -3.79
N ASN A 351 -10.25 33.92 -4.87
CA ASN A 351 -11.00 34.01 -6.14
C ASN A 351 -11.85 32.77 -6.46
N ARG A 352 -11.90 31.79 -5.55
CA ARG A 352 -12.60 30.49 -5.71
C ARG A 352 -12.13 29.66 -6.91
N ASN A 353 -11.00 30.02 -7.53
CA ASN A 353 -10.39 29.21 -8.58
C ASN A 353 -9.87 27.92 -7.95
N CYS A 354 -10.00 26.83 -8.68
CA CYS A 354 -9.41 25.54 -8.35
C CYS A 354 -8.45 25.17 -9.47
N TYR A 355 -7.18 25.03 -9.10
CA TYR A 355 -6.11 24.55 -9.95
C TYR A 355 -6.04 23.03 -9.80
N VAL A 356 -6.04 22.34 -10.93
CA VAL A 356 -5.95 20.89 -11.02
C VAL A 356 -4.80 20.58 -11.95
N PHE A 357 -3.76 19.99 -11.40
CA PHE A 357 -2.59 19.52 -12.14
C PHE A 357 -2.75 18.03 -12.39
N LEU A 358 -2.73 17.65 -13.66
CA LEU A 358 -2.97 16.30 -14.14
C LEU A 358 -1.74 15.78 -14.87
N ASP A 359 -1.47 14.49 -14.68
CA ASP A 359 -0.45 13.78 -15.43
C ASP A 359 -0.90 13.45 -16.86
N ARG A 360 0.07 13.18 -17.74
CA ARG A 360 -0.07 13.17 -19.20
C ARG A 360 -0.73 11.93 -19.80
N GLU A 361 -1.08 10.89 -19.04
CA GLU A 361 -1.62 9.61 -19.55
C GLU A 361 -3.03 9.73 -20.17
N PHE A 362 -3.14 10.50 -21.24
CA PHE A 362 -4.36 10.69 -21.99
C PHE A 362 -4.07 10.64 -23.48
N ASP A 363 -4.56 9.56 -24.10
CA ASP A 363 -4.43 9.30 -25.54
C ASP A 363 -5.07 10.37 -26.44
N SER A 364 -5.96 11.24 -25.94
CA SER A 364 -6.36 12.42 -26.72
C SER A 364 -6.93 13.58 -25.91
N ARG A 365 -6.62 14.80 -26.37
CA ARG A 365 -7.10 16.09 -25.84
C ARG A 365 -8.62 16.16 -25.82
N GLU A 366 -9.30 15.67 -26.86
CA GLU A 366 -10.76 15.73 -26.96
C GLU A 366 -11.40 14.90 -25.85
N LYS A 367 -10.92 13.67 -25.62
CA LYS A 367 -11.51 12.77 -24.61
C LYS A 367 -11.41 13.32 -23.19
N VAL A 368 -10.29 13.95 -22.83
CA VAL A 368 -10.12 14.60 -21.51
C VAL A 368 -11.08 15.77 -21.39
N THR A 369 -11.11 16.63 -22.40
CA THR A 369 -11.92 17.83 -22.37
C THR A 369 -13.40 17.47 -22.31
N GLU A 370 -13.87 16.50 -23.10
CA GLU A 370 -15.24 16.00 -23.09
C GLU A 370 -15.62 15.35 -21.76
N LYS A 371 -14.79 14.45 -21.23
CA LYS A 371 -15.06 13.80 -19.93
C LYS A 371 -15.10 14.83 -18.81
N ILE A 372 -14.18 15.80 -18.82
CA ILE A 372 -14.13 16.86 -17.82
C ILE A 372 -15.31 17.82 -17.98
N GLN A 373 -15.71 18.16 -19.21
CA GLN A 373 -16.95 18.92 -19.48
C GLN A 373 -18.21 18.16 -19.04
N GLY A 374 -18.19 16.82 -19.03
CA GLY A 374 -19.26 16.02 -18.42
C GLY A 374 -19.31 16.15 -16.89
N ILE A 375 -18.16 16.38 -16.24
CA ILE A 375 -18.05 16.55 -14.77
C ILE A 375 -18.33 18.00 -14.34
N PHE A 376 -18.04 18.97 -15.20
CA PHE A 376 -18.08 20.40 -14.93
C PHE A 376 -18.77 21.19 -16.05
N LYS A 377 -19.67 22.13 -15.71
CA LYS A 377 -20.37 22.97 -16.70
C LYS A 377 -19.37 23.70 -17.61
N ARG A 378 -19.59 23.66 -18.94
CA ARG A 378 -18.71 24.15 -20.03
C ARG A 378 -18.01 25.49 -19.76
N ASN A 379 -18.70 26.45 -19.14
CA ASN A 379 -18.18 27.82 -18.95
C ASN A 379 -17.19 27.95 -17.77
N SER A 380 -16.79 26.84 -17.16
CA SER A 380 -15.97 26.86 -15.94
C SER A 380 -14.52 26.50 -16.18
N ILE A 381 -14.14 25.88 -17.30
CA ILE A 381 -12.82 25.24 -17.47
C ILE A 381 -11.92 26.07 -18.39
N VAL A 382 -10.79 26.53 -17.87
CA VAL A 382 -9.67 27.02 -18.69
C VAL A 382 -8.57 25.95 -18.65
N CYS A 383 -8.31 25.30 -19.78
CA CYS A 383 -7.19 24.36 -19.93
C CYS A 383 -5.94 25.16 -20.29
N LEU A 384 -4.95 25.14 -19.40
CA LEU A 384 -3.69 25.83 -19.55
C LEU A 384 -2.64 24.79 -19.99
N LYS A 385 -1.99 25.04 -21.13
CA LYS A 385 -1.08 24.08 -21.77
C LYS A 385 0.34 24.58 -21.97
N SER A 386 0.58 25.90 -21.99
CA SER A 386 1.94 26.40 -22.20
C SER A 386 2.71 26.42 -20.89
N ARG A 387 4.02 26.20 -20.98
CA ARG A 387 4.93 26.22 -19.84
C ARG A 387 4.81 27.53 -19.06
N GLN A 388 4.80 28.64 -19.79
CA GLN A 388 4.59 29.99 -19.26
C GLN A 388 3.30 30.13 -18.43
N THR A 389 2.21 29.50 -18.86
CA THR A 389 0.93 29.59 -18.16
C THR A 389 0.90 28.70 -16.90
N MET A 390 1.58 27.55 -16.93
CA MET A 390 1.78 26.70 -15.74
C MET A 390 2.65 27.42 -14.70
N ASP A 391 3.73 28.05 -15.14
CA ASP A 391 4.64 28.81 -14.28
C ASP A 391 3.87 29.97 -13.60
N THR A 392 2.99 30.64 -14.35
CA THR A 392 2.09 31.67 -13.82
C THR A 392 1.14 31.10 -12.76
N ALA A 393 0.56 29.92 -12.99
CA ALA A 393 -0.31 29.26 -12.03
C ALA A 393 0.43 28.86 -10.74
N PHE A 394 1.62 28.29 -10.86
CA PHE A 394 2.48 27.98 -9.70
C PHE A 394 2.89 29.24 -8.95
N ALA A 395 3.24 30.34 -9.65
CA ALA A 395 3.56 31.62 -9.04
C ALA A 395 2.36 32.22 -8.27
N GLU A 396 1.14 32.12 -8.79
CA GLU A 396 -0.07 32.56 -8.09
C GLU A 396 -0.30 31.74 -6.81
N LEU A 397 -0.13 30.42 -6.88
CA LEU A 397 -0.25 29.52 -5.72
C LEU A 397 0.82 29.79 -4.65
N LEU A 398 2.06 30.07 -5.07
CA LEU A 398 3.16 30.42 -4.17
C LEU A 398 2.86 31.74 -3.44
N ARG A 399 2.40 32.77 -4.16
CA ARG A 399 2.03 34.07 -3.54
C ARG A 399 0.92 33.94 -2.50
N GLU A 400 -0.15 33.18 -2.77
CA GLU A 400 -1.22 32.97 -1.77
C GLU A 400 -0.67 32.29 -0.51
N ASN A 401 0.21 31.31 -0.67
CA ASN A 401 0.86 30.64 0.46
C ASN A 401 1.76 31.59 1.27
N GLU A 402 2.53 32.46 0.62
CA GLU A 402 3.35 33.47 1.28
C GLU A 402 2.51 34.50 2.05
N GLU A 403 1.44 35.01 1.43
CA GLU A 403 0.49 35.93 2.08
C GLU A 403 -0.16 35.27 3.31
N ALA A 404 -0.60 34.02 3.19
CA ALA A 404 -1.16 33.26 4.31
C ALA A 404 -0.15 33.05 5.45
N GLY A 405 1.12 32.78 5.11
CA GLY A 405 2.21 32.64 6.08
C GLY A 405 2.51 33.95 6.82
N ARG A 406 2.52 35.09 6.11
CA ARG A 406 2.69 36.43 6.73
C ARG A 406 1.54 36.75 7.68
N LEU A 407 0.30 36.48 7.28
CA LEU A 407 -0.89 36.67 8.12
C LEU A 407 -0.85 35.79 9.39
N GLN A 408 -0.44 34.53 9.28
CA GLN A 408 -0.28 33.66 10.46
C GLN A 408 0.81 34.13 11.42
N LYS A 409 1.97 34.57 10.92
CA LYS A 409 3.04 35.14 11.75
C LYS A 409 2.56 36.41 12.48
N ASN A 410 1.82 37.28 11.79
CA ASN A 410 1.25 38.49 12.38
C ASN A 410 0.17 38.16 13.43
N ALA A 411 -0.72 37.20 13.15
CA ALA A 411 -1.70 36.72 14.12
C ALA A 411 -1.02 36.14 15.38
N GLY A 412 0.06 35.38 15.21
CA GLY A 412 0.87 34.87 16.32
C GLY A 412 1.49 35.98 17.18
N LYS A 413 2.01 37.05 16.54
CA LYS A 413 2.54 38.24 17.24
C LYS A 413 1.44 38.98 18.02
N VAL A 414 0.27 39.17 17.42
CA VAL A 414 -0.90 39.79 18.08
C VAL A 414 -1.36 38.95 19.26
N ARG A 415 -1.45 37.63 19.11
CA ARG A 415 -1.84 36.71 20.20
C ARG A 415 -0.87 36.77 21.37
N ARG A 416 0.44 36.82 21.12
CA ARG A 416 1.46 37.01 22.17
C ARG A 416 1.32 38.37 22.87
N LYS A 417 1.04 39.44 22.12
CA LYS A 417 0.76 40.76 22.71
C LYS A 417 -0.49 40.75 23.59
N ILE A 418 -1.57 40.10 23.16
CA ILE A 418 -2.81 39.98 23.95
C ILE A 418 -2.56 39.18 25.23
N VAL A 419 -1.87 38.04 25.14
CA VAL A 419 -1.52 37.22 26.32
C VAL A 419 -0.63 38.01 27.28
N TYR A 420 0.36 38.74 26.76
CA TYR A 420 1.20 39.62 27.56
C TYR A 420 0.40 40.72 28.26
N LEU A 421 -0.48 41.42 27.54
CA LEU A 421 -1.38 42.43 28.11
C LEU A 421 -2.30 41.84 29.18
N TYR A 422 -2.83 40.64 28.96
CA TYR A 422 -3.65 39.93 29.93
C TYR A 422 -2.88 39.64 31.23
N PHE A 423 -1.63 39.16 31.14
CA PHE A 423 -0.79 38.94 32.31
C PHE A 423 -0.42 40.24 33.03
N VAL A 424 -0.14 41.32 32.30
CA VAL A 424 0.12 42.65 32.88
C VAL A 424 -1.12 43.15 33.64
N LEU A 425 -2.31 43.03 33.05
CA LEU A 425 -3.57 43.43 33.68
C LEU A 425 -3.86 42.61 34.95
N LEU A 426 -3.71 41.29 34.87
CA LEU A 426 -3.89 40.37 36.00
C LEU A 426 -2.96 40.72 37.17
N ARG A 427 -1.69 41.03 36.87
CA ARG A 427 -0.71 41.41 37.89
C ARG A 427 -1.08 42.74 38.56
N ALA A 428 -1.53 43.72 37.78
CA ALA A 428 -2.00 45.01 38.30
C ALA A 428 -3.26 44.85 39.18
N ILE A 429 -4.20 43.99 38.77
CA ILE A 429 -5.41 43.68 39.56
C ILE A 429 -5.04 42.98 40.87
N LYS A 430 -4.17 41.95 40.82
CA LYS A 430 -3.72 41.24 42.02
C LYS A 430 -3.01 42.17 43.01
N GLN A 431 -2.12 43.04 42.55
CA GLN A 431 -1.48 44.05 43.40
C GLN A 431 -2.50 44.98 44.07
N ARG A 432 -3.51 45.43 43.31
CA ARG A 432 -4.54 46.35 43.83
C ARG A 432 -5.49 45.68 44.82
N LEU A 433 -5.67 44.36 44.71
CA LEU A 433 -6.49 43.55 45.60
C LEU A 433 -5.72 42.93 46.77
N GLY A 434 -4.42 43.24 46.92
CA GLY A 434 -3.58 42.67 47.99
C GLY A 434 -3.35 41.16 47.87
N MET A 435 -3.58 40.59 46.68
CA MET A 435 -3.41 39.16 46.42
C MET A 435 -1.95 38.85 46.07
N PRO A 436 -1.43 37.67 46.47
CA PRO A 436 -0.11 37.23 46.03
C PRO A 436 -0.06 37.11 44.50
N VAL A 437 1.02 37.66 43.93
CA VAL A 437 1.25 37.81 42.48
C VAL A 437 1.41 36.46 41.79
#